data_AF-A0A954G154-F1
#
_entry.id   AF-A0A954G154-F1
#
_cell.length_a   1.000
_cell.length_b   1.000
_cell.length_c   1.000
_cell.angle_alpha   90.00
_cell.angle_beta   90.00
_cell.angle_gamma   90.00
#
_symmetry.space_group_name_H-M   'P 1'
#
loop_
_entity.id
_entity.type
_entity.pdbx_description
1 polymer ?
#
loop_
_entity_poly.entity_id
_entity_poly.type
_entity_poly.pdbx_seq_one_letter_code
_entity_poly.pdbx_strand_id
1 'polypeptide(L)'
;MPSGKDITAGRRGTAGRKNANCSFCRKSYREVGPLVEGPDDVYICGECIELCQSILDQERRRRGSSRKLFNKVPSPREIVNHLDEYVISQERAKKVLAVAVHNHYKRLNHATKHNDVELQKSNIMMLGPTGCGKTLLAQTLARILDVP
;
A
#
# COMPACT_ATOMS: atom_id res chain seq x y z
N MET A 1 -0.22 20.53 -52.02
CA MET A 1 -1.57 20.07 -52.42
C MET A 1 -1.42 18.90 -53.37
N PRO A 2 -2.22 17.83 -53.29
CA PRO A 2 -3.39 17.56 -52.42
C PRO A 2 -3.03 16.56 -51.28
N SER A 3 -3.61 16.58 -50.07
CA SER A 3 -5.02 16.41 -49.68
C SER A 3 -5.52 15.00 -50.05
N GLY A 4 -6.11 14.16 -49.21
CA GLY A 4 -6.61 14.28 -47.84
C GLY A 4 -7.19 12.91 -47.44
N LYS A 5 -7.65 12.85 -46.20
CA LYS A 5 -8.38 11.75 -45.52
C LYS A 5 -9.39 11.05 -46.44
N ASP A 6 -9.59 9.74 -46.20
CA ASP A 6 -10.95 9.26 -45.97
C ASP A 6 -10.97 8.13 -44.93
N ILE A 7 -11.46 8.55 -43.77
CA ILE A 7 -11.86 7.74 -42.63
C ILE A 7 -13.09 6.96 -43.12
N THR A 8 -12.97 5.64 -43.24
CA THR A 8 -14.12 4.77 -43.44
C THR A 8 -14.94 4.76 -42.15
N ALA A 9 -15.84 5.74 -42.06
CA ALA A 9 -16.91 5.79 -41.08
C ALA A 9 -17.80 4.56 -41.29
N GLY A 10 -17.52 3.51 -40.52
CA GLY A 10 -18.43 2.40 -40.31
C GLY A 10 -19.69 2.91 -39.63
N ARG A 11 -20.64 3.39 -40.44
CA ARG A 11 -22.06 3.49 -40.07
C ARG A 11 -22.51 2.08 -39.66
N ARG A 12 -22.59 1.82 -38.36
CA ARG A 12 -23.43 0.73 -37.82
C ARG A 12 -24.64 1.34 -37.15
N GLY A 13 -25.77 0.79 -37.54
CA GLY A 13 -27.10 1.35 -37.37
C GLY A 13 -27.46 1.67 -35.93
N THR A 14 -28.16 2.78 -35.80
CA THR A 14 -29.18 3.04 -34.79
C THR A 14 -30.30 1.99 -34.91
N ALA A 15 -30.09 0.79 -34.38
CA ALA A 15 -31.13 -0.22 -34.18
C ALA A 15 -30.67 -1.24 -33.12
N GLY A 16 -31.12 -1.07 -31.86
CA GLY A 16 -30.85 -2.02 -30.77
C GLY A 16 -30.75 -1.42 -29.35
N ARG A 17 -30.72 -0.09 -29.21
CA ARG A 17 -30.56 0.61 -27.92
C ARG A 17 -31.83 0.63 -27.05
N LYS A 18 -32.41 -0.52 -26.69
CA LYS A 18 -33.51 -0.53 -25.70
C LYS A 18 -33.36 -1.53 -24.56
N ASN A 19 -32.49 -2.53 -24.66
CA ASN A 19 -32.40 -3.60 -23.64
C ASN A 19 -30.95 -3.95 -23.29
N ALA A 20 -30.08 -2.95 -23.09
CA ALA A 20 -28.77 -3.21 -22.47
C ALA A 20 -29.01 -3.56 -21.00
N ASN A 21 -28.62 -4.78 -20.62
CA ASN A 21 -28.77 -5.29 -19.27
C ASN A 21 -27.39 -5.37 -18.62
N CYS A 22 -27.31 -5.12 -17.32
CA CYS A 22 -26.05 -5.27 -16.59
C CYS A 22 -25.61 -6.74 -16.56
N SER A 23 -24.37 -7.03 -16.93
CA SER A 23 -23.84 -8.40 -16.94
C SER A 23 -23.70 -9.03 -15.54
N PHE A 24 -23.73 -8.21 -14.47
CA PHE A 24 -23.60 -8.66 -13.08
C PHE A 24 -24.96 -8.94 -12.42
N CYS A 25 -25.90 -7.98 -12.48
CA CYS A 25 -27.21 -8.10 -11.84
C CYS A 25 -28.36 -8.44 -12.80
N ARG A 26 -28.11 -8.46 -14.12
CA ARG A 26 -29.09 -8.71 -15.20
C ARG A 26 -30.26 -7.74 -15.29
N LYS A 27 -30.28 -6.69 -14.46
CA LYS A 27 -31.28 -5.62 -14.50
C LYS A 27 -31.12 -4.74 -15.75
N SER A 28 -32.23 -4.19 -16.22
CA SER A 28 -32.26 -3.32 -17.40
C SER A 28 -31.90 -1.87 -17.06
N TYR A 29 -31.52 -1.06 -18.06
CA TYR A 29 -31.26 0.38 -17.91
C TYR A 29 -32.36 1.16 -17.17
N ARG A 30 -33.63 0.73 -17.26
CA ARG A 30 -34.76 1.39 -16.57
C ARG A 30 -34.76 1.19 -15.06
N GLU A 31 -34.20 0.09 -14.58
CA GLU A 31 -34.22 -0.29 -13.17
C GLU A 31 -33.02 0.25 -12.39
N VAL A 32 -31.85 0.35 -13.04
CA VAL A 32 -30.57 0.72 -12.39
C VAL A 32 -29.98 2.03 -12.92
N GLY A 33 -30.63 2.66 -13.91
CA GLY A 33 -30.17 3.90 -14.51
C GLY A 33 -28.93 3.72 -15.39
N PRO A 34 -27.96 4.65 -15.34
CA PRO A 34 -26.83 4.66 -16.27
C PRO A 34 -25.97 3.40 -16.15
N LEU A 35 -25.62 2.85 -17.31
CA LEU A 35 -24.75 1.70 -17.47
C LEU A 35 -23.42 2.15 -18.09
N VAL A 36 -22.31 1.61 -17.59
CA VAL A 36 -20.97 1.81 -18.13
C VAL A 36 -20.66 0.68 -19.12
N GLU A 37 -20.25 1.06 -20.33
CA GLU A 37 -19.88 0.12 -21.40
C GLU A 37 -18.41 -0.30 -21.27
N GLY A 38 -18.15 -1.60 -21.35
CA GLY A 38 -16.82 -2.19 -21.40
C GLY A 38 -16.49 -2.78 -22.77
N PRO A 39 -15.27 -3.32 -22.95
CA PRO A 39 -14.93 -4.13 -24.12
C PRO A 39 -15.85 -5.37 -24.21
N ASP A 40 -16.03 -5.90 -25.42
CA ASP A 40 -16.80 -7.12 -25.70
C ASP A 40 -18.31 -7.06 -25.34
N ASP A 41 -18.95 -5.90 -25.55
CA ASP A 41 -20.39 -5.69 -25.31
C ASP A 41 -20.84 -5.97 -23.86
N VAL A 42 -19.95 -5.73 -22.88
CA VAL A 42 -20.22 -5.90 -21.44
C VAL A 42 -20.73 -4.60 -20.83
N TYR A 43 -21.75 -4.68 -19.96
CA TYR A 43 -22.33 -3.52 -19.27
C TYR A 43 -22.35 -3.70 -17.75
N ILE A 44 -21.99 -2.65 -17.00
CA ILE A 44 -22.04 -2.63 -15.53
C ILE A 44 -22.81 -1.41 -15.01
N CYS A 45 -23.70 -1.60 -14.02
CA CYS A 45 -24.44 -0.52 -13.39
C CYS A 45 -23.71 0.07 -12.17
N GLY A 46 -24.10 1.27 -11.74
CA GLY A 46 -23.54 1.94 -10.55
C GLY A 46 -23.64 1.10 -9.28
N GLU A 47 -24.80 0.48 -9.01
CA GLU A 47 -24.99 -0.41 -7.84
C GLU A 47 -23.97 -1.55 -7.80
N CYS A 48 -23.70 -2.18 -8.96
CA CYS A 48 -22.72 -3.26 -9.04
C CYS A 48 -21.29 -2.75 -8.89
N ILE A 49 -20.97 -1.53 -9.35
CA ILE A 49 -19.66 -0.92 -9.13
C ILE A 49 -19.44 -0.70 -7.62
N GLU A 50 -20.41 -0.14 -6.92
CA GLU A 50 -20.33 0.09 -5.47
C GLU A 50 -20.21 -1.23 -4.70
N LEU A 51 -20.99 -2.24 -5.06
CA LEU A 51 -20.91 -3.56 -4.45
C LEU A 51 -19.54 -4.20 -4.71
N CYS A 52 -19.06 -4.21 -5.96
CA CYS A 52 -17.74 -4.71 -6.30
C CYS A 52 -16.63 -3.96 -5.53
N GLN A 53 -16.74 -2.64 -5.41
CA GLN A 53 -15.80 -1.82 -4.64
C GLN A 53 -15.81 -2.21 -3.15
N SER A 54 -16.99 -2.41 -2.55
CA SER A 54 -17.11 -2.83 -1.16
C SER A 54 -16.49 -4.21 -0.91
N ILE A 55 -16.69 -5.16 -1.83
CA ILE A 55 -16.12 -6.51 -1.78
C ILE A 55 -14.59 -6.44 -1.91
N LEU A 56 -14.07 -5.63 -2.85
CA LEU A 56 -12.64 -5.42 -3.03
C LEU A 56 -12.01 -4.77 -1.79
N ASP A 57 -12.67 -3.79 -1.17
CA ASP A 57 -12.18 -3.15 0.04
C ASP A 57 -12.23 -4.08 1.26
N GLN A 58 -13.27 -4.91 1.37
CA GLN A 58 -13.33 -5.95 2.39
C GLN A 58 -12.24 -7.00 2.19
N GLU A 59 -11.95 -7.40 0.96
CA GLU A 59 -10.88 -8.35 0.65
C GLU A 59 -9.50 -7.73 0.90
N ARG A 60 -9.30 -6.45 0.59
CA ARG A 60 -8.09 -5.68 0.97
C ARG A 60 -7.90 -5.62 2.47
N ARG A 61 -8.97 -5.52 3.26
CA ARG A 61 -8.93 -5.57 4.73
C ARG A 61 -8.63 -6.99 5.24
N ARG A 62 -9.30 -8.01 4.68
CA ARG A 62 -9.17 -9.43 5.08
C ARG A 62 -7.82 -10.04 4.76
N ARG A 63 -7.25 -9.72 3.59
CA ARG A 63 -5.89 -10.18 3.24
C ARG A 63 -4.81 -9.59 4.13
N GLY A 64 -5.21 -8.70 5.07
CA GLY A 64 -4.34 -7.67 5.57
C GLY A 64 -3.95 -6.81 4.38
N SER A 65 -4.05 -5.51 4.51
CA SER A 65 -3.09 -4.75 3.75
C SER A 65 -1.74 -5.25 4.28
N SER A 66 -1.02 -6.04 3.49
CA SER A 66 0.41 -5.80 3.32
C SER A 66 0.53 -4.38 2.76
N ARG A 67 0.07 -3.38 3.55
CA ARG A 67 0.76 -2.12 3.69
C ARG A 67 2.15 -2.62 3.92
N LYS A 68 3.00 -2.49 2.89
CA LYS A 68 4.43 -2.46 3.11
C LYS A 68 4.55 -1.49 4.28
N LEU A 69 4.72 -2.01 5.51
CA LEU A 69 4.61 -1.22 6.73
C LEU A 69 5.54 -0.01 6.60
N PHE A 70 6.59 -0.18 5.79
CA PHE A 70 7.34 0.90 5.18
C PHE A 70 7.55 0.62 3.68
N ASN A 71 7.17 1.55 2.80
CA ASN A 71 7.57 1.51 1.38
C ASN A 71 9.10 1.61 1.23
N LYS A 72 9.79 2.13 2.25
CA LYS A 72 11.26 2.21 2.33
C LYS A 72 11.66 2.07 3.80
N VAL A 73 12.30 0.96 4.17
CA VAL A 73 12.94 0.83 5.49
C VAL A 73 14.13 1.80 5.50
N PRO A 74 14.21 2.75 6.45
CA PRO A 74 15.31 3.71 6.48
C PRO A 74 16.64 2.99 6.68
N SER A 75 17.68 3.50 6.05
CA SER A 75 19.02 2.96 6.22
C SER A 75 19.53 3.20 7.65
N PRO A 76 20.45 2.36 8.18
CA PRO A 76 21.00 2.59 9.51
C PRO A 76 21.64 3.98 9.67
N ARG A 77 22.21 4.55 8.59
CA ARG A 77 22.79 5.90 8.59
C ARG A 77 21.72 6.97 8.75
N GLU A 78 20.59 6.85 8.05
CA GLU A 78 19.47 7.78 8.18
C GLU A 78 18.90 7.77 9.61
N ILE A 79 18.77 6.58 10.23
CA ILE A 79 18.30 6.47 11.61
C ILE A 79 19.28 7.13 12.59
N VAL A 80 20.59 6.91 12.44
CA VAL A 80 21.60 7.54 13.30
C VAL A 80 21.56 9.07 13.17
N ASN A 81 21.53 9.59 11.94
CA ASN A 81 21.48 11.03 11.70
C ASN A 81 20.27 11.67 12.39
N HIS A 82 19.11 11.01 12.35
CA HIS A 82 17.91 11.52 12.98
C HIS A 82 17.96 11.43 14.52
N LEU A 83 18.64 10.41 15.06
CA LEU A 83 18.90 10.31 16.50
C LEU A 83 19.94 11.35 16.97
N ASP A 84 20.87 11.76 16.11
CA ASP A 84 21.88 12.77 16.41
C ASP A 84 21.27 14.15 16.68
N GLU A 85 20.12 14.47 16.07
CA GLU A 85 19.40 15.72 16.30
C GLU A 85 18.88 15.88 17.73
N TYR A 86 18.60 14.78 18.43
CA TYR A 86 17.97 14.79 19.76
C TYR A 86 18.88 14.28 20.87
N VAL A 87 19.74 13.30 20.58
CA VAL A 87 20.60 12.66 21.57
C VAL A 87 22.04 13.02 21.23
N ILE A 88 22.71 13.74 22.10
CA ILE A 88 24.12 14.13 21.90
C ILE A 88 25.04 13.00 22.37
N SER A 89 26.11 12.70 21.62
CA SER A 89 27.04 11.61 21.89
C SER A 89 26.37 10.22 21.82
N GLN A 90 26.87 9.20 22.54
CA GLN A 90 26.30 7.83 22.56
C GLN A 90 26.34 7.08 21.21
N GLU A 91 27.41 7.31 20.43
CA GLU A 91 27.63 6.72 19.09
C GLU A 91 27.39 5.21 19.01
N ARG A 92 27.89 4.47 20.00
CA ARG A 92 27.74 3.01 20.05
C ARG A 92 26.28 2.60 20.18
N ALA A 93 25.52 3.27 21.05
CA ALA A 93 24.11 2.96 21.29
C ALA A 93 23.27 3.27 20.04
N LYS A 94 23.50 4.43 19.41
CA LYS A 94 22.79 4.83 18.18
C LYS A 94 23.01 3.84 17.05
N LYS A 95 24.27 3.43 16.81
CA LYS A 95 24.60 2.44 15.77
C LYS A 95 23.93 1.09 16.02
N VAL A 96 23.96 0.59 17.26
CA VAL A 96 23.33 -0.69 17.63
C VAL A 96 21.81 -0.63 17.43
N LEU A 97 21.17 0.45 17.89
CA LEU A 97 19.73 0.66 17.73
C LEU A 97 19.34 0.75 16.25
N ALA A 98 20.07 1.54 15.46
CA ALA A 98 19.80 1.72 14.04
C ALA A 98 19.89 0.40 13.26
N VAL A 99 20.94 -0.41 13.51
CA VAL A 99 21.09 -1.73 12.85
C VAL A 99 19.99 -2.68 13.29
N ALA A 100 19.71 -2.76 14.58
CA ALA A 100 18.71 -3.69 15.11
C ALA A 100 17.30 -3.36 14.59
N VAL A 101 16.93 -2.09 14.53
CA VAL A 101 15.66 -1.63 13.96
C VAL A 101 15.59 -1.90 12.46
N HIS A 102 16.64 -1.53 11.72
CA HIS A 102 16.69 -1.79 10.28
C HIS A 102 16.49 -3.28 9.98
N ASN A 103 17.18 -4.15 10.71
CA ASN A 103 17.06 -5.60 10.58
C ASN A 103 15.68 -6.10 11.04
N HIS A 104 15.10 -5.52 12.08
CA HIS A 104 13.75 -5.86 12.54
C HIS A 104 12.70 -5.62 11.43
N TYR A 105 12.73 -4.45 10.80
CA TYR A 105 11.80 -4.14 9.70
C TYR A 105 12.09 -4.93 8.44
N LYS A 106 13.37 -5.16 8.13
CA LYS A 106 13.74 -6.05 7.03
C LYS A 106 13.15 -7.45 7.26
N ARG A 107 13.26 -7.98 8.48
CA ARG A 107 12.64 -9.27 8.84
C ARG A 107 11.12 -9.26 8.65
N LEU A 108 10.41 -8.23 9.12
CA LEU A 108 8.95 -8.12 8.96
C LEU A 108 8.53 -8.09 7.47
N ASN A 109 9.28 -7.38 6.63
CA ASN A 109 9.06 -7.33 5.19
C ASN A 109 9.45 -8.64 4.47
N HIS A 110 10.35 -9.44 5.04
CA HIS A 110 10.70 -10.77 4.51
C HIS A 110 9.76 -11.86 4.99
N ALA A 111 9.12 -11.74 6.16
CA ALA A 111 8.15 -12.72 6.66
C ALA A 111 6.92 -12.88 5.74
N THR A 112 6.64 -11.89 4.88
CA THR A 112 5.61 -11.94 3.84
C THR A 112 6.07 -12.65 2.56
N LYS A 113 7.37 -12.90 2.39
CA LYS A 113 7.94 -13.66 1.27
C LYS A 113 8.36 -15.03 1.79
N HIS A 114 7.68 -16.08 1.34
CA HIS A 114 7.91 -17.47 1.73
C HIS A 114 9.32 -17.95 1.33
N ASN A 115 10.32 -17.67 2.17
CA ASN A 115 11.69 -18.15 2.02
C ASN A 115 12.04 -19.05 3.21
N ASP A 116 12.71 -20.18 2.95
CA ASP A 116 13.16 -21.19 3.94
C ASP A 116 14.23 -20.70 4.93
N VAL A 117 14.47 -19.39 5.03
CA VAL A 117 15.49 -18.81 5.91
C VAL A 117 14.86 -18.21 7.14
N GLU A 118 15.04 -18.87 8.28
CA GLU A 118 14.61 -18.35 9.59
C GLU A 118 15.51 -17.18 10.04
N LEU A 119 14.90 -16.00 10.20
CA LEU A 119 15.59 -14.81 10.71
C LEU A 119 15.37 -14.66 12.22
N GLN A 120 16.44 -14.74 13.01
CA GLN A 120 16.36 -14.59 14.47
C GLN A 120 16.01 -13.18 14.95
N LYS A 121 15.47 -13.08 16.16
CA LYS A 121 15.16 -11.80 16.83
C LYS A 121 16.32 -11.29 17.67
N SER A 122 16.85 -10.12 17.30
CA SER A 122 17.80 -9.37 18.10
C SER A 122 17.06 -8.46 19.10
N ASN A 123 17.00 -8.87 20.36
CA ASN A 123 16.58 -7.99 21.44
C ASN A 123 17.77 -7.12 21.90
N ILE A 124 17.49 -5.93 22.42
CA ILE A 124 18.52 -4.97 22.87
C ILE A 124 18.30 -4.70 24.35
N MET A 125 19.39 -4.67 25.11
CA MET A 125 19.42 -4.20 26.49
C MET A 125 20.27 -2.93 26.56
N MET A 126 19.70 -1.83 27.06
CA MET A 126 20.42 -0.56 27.22
C MET A 126 20.92 -0.41 28.66
N LEU A 127 22.24 -0.37 28.83
CA LEU A 127 22.90 -0.15 30.12
C LEU A 127 23.60 1.21 30.12
N GLY A 128 23.49 1.95 31.23
CA GLY A 128 24.16 3.23 31.40
C GLY A 128 23.70 3.98 32.66
N PRO A 129 24.43 5.01 33.09
CA PRO A 129 24.14 5.79 34.30
C PRO A 129 22.80 6.53 34.21
N THR A 130 22.29 7.04 35.33
CA THR A 130 21.07 7.86 35.35
C THR A 130 21.24 9.13 34.53
N GLY A 131 20.20 9.56 33.82
CA GLY A 131 20.23 10.81 33.03
C GLY A 131 20.96 10.77 31.69
N CYS A 132 21.54 9.64 31.27
CA CYS A 132 22.33 9.56 30.02
C CYS A 132 21.50 9.45 28.71
N GLY A 133 20.19 9.72 28.76
CA GLY A 133 19.34 9.73 27.56
C GLY A 133 18.82 8.37 27.07
N LYS A 134 18.87 7.29 27.87
CA LYS A 134 18.29 5.98 27.50
C LYS A 134 16.80 6.06 27.11
N THR A 135 16.02 6.76 27.92
CA THR A 135 14.58 6.96 27.67
C THR A 135 14.35 7.85 26.44
N LEU A 136 15.16 8.89 26.28
CA LEU A 136 15.07 9.80 25.13
C LEU A 136 15.41 9.09 23.81
N LEU A 137 16.40 8.19 23.81
CA LEU A 137 16.71 7.32 22.66
C LEU A 137 15.48 6.50 22.26
N ALA A 138 14.83 5.82 23.21
CA ALA A 138 13.65 5.01 22.93
C ALA A 138 12.47 5.86 22.40
N GLN A 139 12.18 7.00 23.03
CA GLN A 139 11.10 7.90 22.61
C GLN A 139 11.34 8.51 21.22
N THR A 140 12.58 8.90 20.92
CA THR A 140 12.95 9.46 19.62
C THR A 140 12.87 8.39 18.54
N LEU A 141 13.31 7.17 18.85
CA LEU A 141 13.19 6.03 17.95
C LEU A 141 11.73 5.67 17.65
N ALA A 142 10.84 5.71 18.65
CA ALA A 142 9.42 5.49 18.46
C ALA A 142 8.79 6.53 17.52
N ARG A 143 9.16 7.82 17.65
CA ARG A 143 8.71 8.90 16.77
C ARG A 143 9.15 8.73 15.31
N ILE A 144 10.32 8.13 15.07
CA ILE A 144 10.82 7.88 13.71
C ILE A 144 10.07 6.73 13.03
N LEU A 145 9.60 5.77 13.82
CA LEU A 145 9.16 4.47 13.33
C LEU A 145 7.63 4.30 13.34
N ASP A 146 6.86 5.28 13.83
CA ASP A 146 5.39 5.24 13.89
C ASP A 146 4.83 3.87 14.36
N VAL A 147 5.51 3.27 15.35
CA VAL A 147 5.10 2.00 15.97
C VAL A 147 4.31 2.31 17.22
N PRO A 148 3.21 1.58 17.49
CA PRO A 148 2.51 1.66 18.77
C PRO A 148 3.41 1.32 19.98
#